data_AF-A0A0G0GIR3-F1
#
_entry.id   AF-A0A0G0GIR3-F1
#
_cell.length_a   1.000
_cell.length_b   1.000
_cell.length_c   1.000
_cell.angle_alpha   90.00
_cell.angle_beta   90.00
_cell.angle_gamma   90.00
#
_symmetry.space_group_name_H-M   'P 1'
#
loop_
_entity.id
_entity.type
_entity.pdbx_description
1 polymer ?
#
loop_
_entity_poly.entity_id
_entity_poly.type
_entity_poly.pdbx_seq_one_letter_code
_entity_poly.pdbx_strand_id
1 'polypeptide(L)'
;MDLTLCITLYYNMKKLIWNEWNIDHIRKHNVTVNEVEEAYKNKKFEIDSYSDRKKLYGLTNKGRMMIVIVSKENNKNLYVFSARDMSRKERREYYVQTKTNATI
;
A
#
# COMPACT_ATOMS: atom_id res chain seq x y z
N MET A 1 11.06 -22.70 13.83
CA MET A 1 10.55 -21.52 13.12
C MET A 1 11.68 -21.02 12.23
N ASP A 2 11.67 -21.40 10.96
CA ASP A 2 12.84 -21.31 10.07
C ASP A 2 13.15 -19.84 9.73
N LEU A 3 14.29 -19.35 10.21
CA LEU A 3 14.79 -17.99 9.97
C LEU A 3 15.00 -17.73 8.46
N THR A 4 15.27 -18.78 7.68
CA THR A 4 15.51 -18.71 6.25
C THR A 4 14.26 -18.26 5.48
N LEU A 5 13.06 -18.71 5.91
CA LEU A 5 11.79 -18.32 5.31
C LEU A 5 11.45 -16.86 5.65
N CYS A 6 11.68 -16.43 6.89
CA CYS A 6 11.50 -15.02 7.30
C CYS A 6 12.44 -14.06 6.55
N ILE A 7 13.71 -14.44 6.37
CA ILE A 7 14.70 -13.61 5.64
C ILE A 7 14.35 -13.55 4.15
N THR A 8 13.93 -14.66 3.54
CA THR A 8 13.55 -14.71 2.10
C THR A 8 12.27 -13.92 1.81
N LEU A 9 11.30 -13.95 2.73
CA LEU A 9 10.09 -13.13 2.65
C LEU A 9 10.40 -11.63 2.81
N TYR A 10 11.33 -11.26 3.70
CA TYR A 10 11.80 -9.89 3.86
C TYR A 10 12.54 -9.36 2.62
N TYR A 11 13.29 -10.23 1.92
CA TYR A 11 14.05 -9.87 0.72
C TYR A 11 13.20 -9.63 -0.54
N ASN A 12 11.92 -10.04 -0.55
CA ASN A 12 11.04 -9.94 -1.73
C ASN A 12 10.01 -8.80 -1.67
N MET A 13 9.99 -8.00 -0.61
CA MET A 13 9.13 -6.81 -0.61
C MET A 13 9.68 -5.76 -1.57
N LYS A 14 8.82 -5.32 -2.50
CA LYS A 14 9.18 -4.23 -3.40
C LYS A 14 9.39 -2.95 -2.61
N LYS A 15 10.33 -2.12 -3.04
CA LYS A 15 10.60 -0.81 -2.44
C LYS A 15 9.70 0.25 -3.05
N LEU A 16 9.20 1.17 -2.23
CA LEU A 16 8.52 2.37 -2.72
C LEU A 16 9.56 3.38 -3.20
N ILE A 17 9.27 4.02 -4.34
CA ILE A 17 10.12 5.05 -4.92
C ILE A 17 9.50 6.42 -4.65
N TRP A 18 10.34 7.31 -4.13
CA TRP A 18 10.00 8.66 -3.70
C TRP A 18 10.82 9.69 -4.47
N ASN A 19 10.18 10.76 -4.89
CA ASN A 19 10.80 11.95 -5.46
C ASN A 19 10.07 13.19 -4.93
N GLU A 20 10.59 14.38 -5.21
CA GLU A 20 9.99 15.63 -4.71
C GLU A 20 8.52 15.76 -5.14
N TRP A 21 8.22 15.40 -6.39
CA TRP A 21 6.86 15.51 -6.93
C TRP A 21 5.85 14.66 -6.17
N ASN A 22 6.16 13.38 -5.90
CA ASN A 22 5.19 12.50 -5.23
C ASN A 22 5.09 12.78 -3.73
N ILE A 23 6.17 13.19 -3.08
CA ILE A 23 6.15 13.67 -1.69
C ILE A 23 5.24 14.90 -1.57
N ASP A 24 5.37 15.86 -2.48
CA ASP A 24 4.54 17.07 -2.49
C ASP A 24 3.08 16.76 -2.85
N HIS A 25 2.85 15.82 -3.76
CA HIS A 25 1.52 15.38 -4.14
C HIS A 25 0.75 14.75 -2.97
N ILE A 26 1.36 13.83 -2.21
CA ILE A 26 0.68 13.20 -1.06
C ILE A 26 0.49 14.18 0.11
N ARG A 27 1.37 15.18 0.26
CA ARG A 27 1.23 16.21 1.30
C ARG A 27 -0.07 17.01 1.14
N LYS A 28 -0.54 17.22 -0.09
CA LYS A 28 -1.84 17.85 -0.38
C LYS A 28 -3.03 17.05 0.17
N HIS A 29 -2.83 15.79 0.51
CA HIS A 29 -3.82 14.92 1.17
C HIS A 29 -3.59 14.77 2.68
N ASN A 30 -2.72 15.57 3.30
CA ASN A 30 -2.31 15.44 4.70
C ASN A 30 -1.76 14.04 5.02
N VAL A 31 -0.95 13.52 4.10
CA VAL A 31 -0.28 12.23 4.19
C VAL A 31 1.23 12.44 4.21
N THR A 32 1.89 11.74 5.12
CA THR A 32 3.35 11.70 5.20
C THR A 32 3.92 10.45 4.52
N VAL A 33 5.20 10.50 4.10
CA VAL A 33 5.91 9.33 3.56
C VAL A 33 5.87 8.15 4.54
N ASN A 34 6.07 8.41 5.83
CA ASN A 34 6.05 7.37 6.87
C ASN A 34 4.69 6.65 6.93
N GLU A 35 3.58 7.37 6.83
CA GLU A 35 2.25 6.75 6.82
C GLU A 35 2.03 5.86 5.60
N VAL A 36 2.58 6.24 4.44
CA VAL A 36 2.52 5.42 3.23
C VAL A 36 3.38 4.16 3.38
N GLU A 37 4.58 4.28 3.93
CA GLU A 37 5.45 3.15 4.23
C GLU A 37 4.80 2.17 5.22
N GLU A 38 4.18 2.69 6.28
CA GLU A 38 3.40 1.88 7.23
C GLU A 38 2.24 1.18 6.55
N ALA A 39 1.43 1.91 5.79
CA ALA A 39 0.30 1.35 5.05
C ALA A 39 0.74 0.28 4.04
N TYR A 40 1.88 0.46 3.38
CA TYR A 40 2.44 -0.51 2.43
C TYR A 40 2.92 -1.79 3.11
N LYS A 41 3.57 -1.67 4.27
CA LYS A 41 4.00 -2.80 5.10
C LYS A 41 2.81 -3.56 5.68
N ASN A 42 1.78 -2.84 6.12
CA ASN A 42 0.58 -3.38 6.75
C ASN A 42 -0.56 -3.66 5.76
N LYS A 43 -0.30 -3.64 4.44
CA LYS A 43 -1.34 -3.83 3.42
C LYS A 43 -2.01 -5.20 3.57
N LYS A 44 -3.33 -5.24 3.35
CA LYS A 44 -4.11 -6.48 3.42
C LYS A 44 -4.30 -7.13 2.06
N PHE A 45 -4.49 -6.32 1.04
CA PHE A 45 -4.62 -6.77 -0.34
C PHE A 45 -4.30 -5.63 -1.30
N GLU A 46 -4.13 -5.99 -2.56
CA GLU A 46 -3.97 -5.07 -3.67
C GLU A 46 -4.93 -5.43 -4.80
N ILE A 47 -5.40 -4.42 -5.53
CA ILE A 47 -6.26 -4.60 -6.70
C ILE A 47 -5.62 -3.87 -7.88
N ASP A 48 -5.60 -4.52 -9.03
CA ASP A 48 -5.21 -3.85 -10.28
C ASP A 48 -6.19 -2.72 -10.62
N SER A 49 -5.66 -1.68 -11.22
CA SER A 49 -6.39 -0.49 -11.63
C SER A 49 -6.05 -0.15 -13.07
N TYR A 50 -6.62 0.95 -13.56
CA TYR A 50 -6.36 1.42 -14.91
C TYR A 50 -4.88 1.82 -15.09
N SER A 51 -4.40 1.76 -16.33
CA SER A 51 -3.04 2.20 -16.71
C SER A 51 -1.89 1.52 -15.95
N ASP A 52 -1.97 0.19 -15.77
CA ASP A 52 -0.95 -0.63 -15.08
C ASP A 52 -0.59 -0.14 -13.66
N ARG A 53 -1.61 0.37 -12.96
CA ARG A 53 -1.52 0.81 -11.58
C ARG A 53 -2.12 -0.23 -10.65
N LYS A 54 -1.67 -0.21 -9.40
CA LYS A 54 -2.25 -1.00 -8.31
C LYS A 54 -2.73 -0.09 -7.21
N LYS A 55 -3.88 -0.46 -6.63
CA LYS A 55 -4.42 0.11 -5.41
C LYS A 55 -4.04 -0.80 -4.25
N LEU A 56 -3.21 -0.31 -3.34
CA LEU A 56 -2.81 -1.04 -2.15
C LEU A 56 -3.68 -0.57 -0.99
N TYR A 57 -4.35 -1.50 -0.32
CA TYR A 57 -5.24 -1.20 0.79
C TYR A 57 -4.55 -1.58 2.10
N GLY A 58 -4.21 -0.59 2.92
CA GLY A 58 -3.43 -0.80 4.14
C GLY A 58 -3.81 0.13 5.27
N LEU A 59 -3.17 -0.12 6.42
CA LEU A 59 -3.38 0.65 7.65
C LEU A 59 -2.06 1.26 8.11
N THR A 60 -2.10 2.52 8.56
CA THR A 60 -0.99 3.06 9.36
C THR A 60 -0.93 2.35 10.71
N ASN A 61 0.18 2.49 11.43
CA ASN A 61 0.31 1.94 12.79
C ASN A 61 -0.68 2.57 13.78
N LYS A 62 -1.18 3.77 13.46
CA LYS A 62 -2.24 4.46 14.21
C LYS A 62 -3.65 4.08 13.75
N GLY A 63 -3.79 3.14 12.82
CA GLY A 63 -5.08 2.63 12.34
C GLY A 63 -5.76 3.48 11.27
N ARG A 64 -5.08 4.49 10.68
CA ARG A 64 -5.65 5.22 9.53
C ARG A 64 -5.77 4.27 8.34
N MET A 65 -6.96 4.18 7.76
CA MET A 65 -7.20 3.36 6.57
C MET A 65 -6.76 4.12 5.33
N MET A 66 -5.71 3.62 4.68
CA MET A 66 -5.05 4.29 3.57
C MET A 66 -5.16 3.49 2.28
N ILE A 67 -5.33 4.23 1.19
CA ILE A 67 -5.14 3.71 -0.16
C ILE A 67 -3.87 4.30 -0.76
N VAL A 68 -3.00 3.44 -1.27
CA VAL A 68 -1.75 3.83 -1.94
C VAL A 68 -1.85 3.40 -3.41
N ILE A 69 -1.72 4.36 -4.31
CA ILE A 69 -1.71 4.13 -5.75
C ILE A 69 -0.26 4.03 -6.21
N VAL A 70 0.11 2.87 -6.77
CA VAL A 70 1.46 2.63 -7.26
C VAL A 70 1.44 2.17 -8.72
N SER A 71 2.52 2.43 -9.45
CA SER A 71 2.83 1.76 -10.72
C SER A 71 4.09 0.91 -10.57
N LYS A 72 4.20 -0.16 -11.35
CA LYS A 72 5.45 -0.93 -11.41
C LYS A 72 6.48 -0.11 -12.19
N GLU A 73 7.64 0.11 -11.61
CA GLU A 73 8.79 0.66 -12.34
C GLU A 73 9.71 -0.47 -12.81
N ASN A 74 9.89 -1.49 -11.97
CA ASN A 74 10.56 -2.74 -12.34
C ASN A 74 10.12 -3.88 -11.39
N ASN A 75 10.81 -5.03 -11.44
CA ASN A 75 10.48 -6.19 -10.61
C ASN A 75 10.58 -5.93 -9.10
N LYS A 76 11.41 -4.96 -8.67
CA LYS A 76 11.71 -4.68 -7.25
C LYS A 76 11.18 -3.34 -6.75
N ASN A 77 10.73 -2.45 -7.65
CA ASN A 77 10.37 -1.07 -7.32
C ASN A 77 8.93 -0.73 -7.71
N LEU A 78 8.27 0.03 -6.83
CA LEU A 78 6.93 0.55 -7.02
C LEU A 78 6.99 2.08 -6.90
N TYR A 79 6.64 2.78 -7.98
CA TYR A 79 6.55 4.23 -7.95
C TYR A 79 5.24 4.66 -7.29
N VAL A 80 5.32 5.52 -6.27
CA VAL A 80 4.13 6.04 -5.60
C VAL A 80 3.55 7.18 -6.41
N PHE A 81 2.34 7.00 -6.94
CA PHE A 81 1.62 8.03 -7.68
C PHE A 81 0.79 8.91 -6.75
N SER A 82 0.09 8.31 -5.78
CA SER A 82 -0.75 9.03 -4.83
C SER A 82 -1.01 8.19 -3.57
N ALA A 83 -1.33 8.84 -2.47
CA ALA A 83 -1.76 8.21 -1.24
C ALA A 83 -2.72 9.14 -0.49
N ARG A 84 -3.79 8.56 0.07
CA ARG A 84 -4.82 9.29 0.81
C ARG A 84 -5.61 8.35 1.71
N ASP A 85 -6.46 8.93 2.56
CA ASP A 85 -7.44 8.16 3.30
C ASP A 85 -8.40 7.45 2.34
N MET A 86 -8.81 6.23 2.71
CA MET A 86 -9.85 5.50 2.01
C MET A 86 -11.18 6.27 2.08
N SER A 87 -11.82 6.42 0.93
CA SER A 87 -13.20 6.87 0.79
C SER A 87 -14.17 5.88 1.42
N ARG A 88 -15.44 6.27 1.61
CA ARG A 88 -16.49 5.39 2.13
C ARG A 88 -16.63 4.10 1.30
N LYS A 89 -16.55 4.21 -0.03
CA LYS A 89 -16.61 3.07 -0.95
C LYS A 89 -15.40 2.14 -0.76
N GLU A 90 -14.19 2.68 -0.72
CA GLU A 90 -12.97 1.89 -0.53
C GLU A 90 -12.91 1.22 0.84
N ARG A 91 -13.43 1.85 1.90
CA ARG A 91 -13.56 1.21 3.22
C ARG A 91 -14.53 0.03 3.18
N ARG A 92 -15.65 0.16 2.47
CA ARG A 92 -16.58 -0.96 2.26
C ARG A 92 -15.90 -2.11 1.51
N GLU A 93 -15.17 -1.80 0.43
CA GLU A 93 -14.38 -2.79 -0.31
C GLU A 93 -13.37 -3.49 0.61
N TYR A 94 -12.64 -2.74 1.45
CA TYR A 94 -11.72 -3.28 2.43
C TYR A 94 -12.38 -4.29 3.35
N TYR A 95 -13.49 -3.93 4.00
CA TYR A 95 -14.16 -4.83 4.94
C TYR A 95 -14.69 -6.09 4.27
N VAL A 96 -15.27 -5.98 3.08
CA VAL A 96 -15.73 -7.15 2.30
C VAL A 96 -14.56 -8.08 2.03
N GLN A 97 -13.48 -7.57 1.45
CA GLN A 97 -12.33 -8.40 1.08
C GLN A 97 -11.64 -9.03 2.30
N THR A 98 -11.47 -8.28 3.39
CA THR A 98 -10.82 -8.81 4.60
C THR A 98 -11.68 -9.84 5.33
N LYS A 99 -13.02 -9.75 5.26
CA LYS A 99 -13.91 -10.78 5.81
C LYS A 99 -13.84 -12.04 4.98
N THR A 100 -13.89 -11.93 3.65
CA THR A 100 -13.76 -13.08 2.75
C THR A 100 -12.45 -13.83 3.00
N ASN A 101 -11.33 -13.10 3.12
CA ASN A 101 -10.03 -13.71 3.36
C ASN A 101 -9.87 -14.34 4.76
N ALA A 102 -10.73 -14.01 5.72
CA ALA A 102 -10.69 -14.59 7.07
C ALA A 102 -11.55 -15.86 7.20
N THR A 103 -12.40 -16.16 6.22
CA THR A 103 -13.32 -17.30 6.20
C THR A 103 -12.80 -18.47 5.38
N ILE A 104 -11.66 -18.31 4.71
CA ILE A 104 -10.95 -19.34 3.92
C ILE A 104 -9.74 -19.81 4.73
#